data_AF-A0A0N0NN10-F1
#
_entry.id   AF-A0A0N0NN10-F1
#
_cell.length_a   1.000
_cell.length_b   1.000
_cell.length_c   1.000
_cell.angle_alpha   90.00
_cell.angle_beta   90.00
_cell.angle_gamma   90.00
#
_symmetry.space_group_name_H-M   'P 1'
#
loop_
_entity.id
_entity.type
_entity.pdbx_description
1 polymer ?
#
loop_
_entity_poly.entity_id
_entity_poly.type
_entity_poly.pdbx_seq_one_letter_code
_entity_poly.pdbx_strand_id
1 'polypeptide(L)'
;MDNNRFDVREDYYTILGISYEDASDEAKLKQSYHKLAKALHPDKTGQSDSEPFKQVLKAYEVLKDATVRRAYDNARRSQQSQPSSGAFEENNDATRRAPGKAETRFQSFFKPHFASSKPTHAQSANTADTEAWHFDGPGNRNTPMIISAAVELLASLLLVVVTLAIWRLVIAIAAAVSLLASVAVLAFMRLVIAILVVCVVLGLYLMVAMAFAAIIKGLATPDTAKMRKPFRRQYKAFKRKQRSEQARAAPTS
;
A
#
# COMPACT_ATOMS: atom_id res chain seq x y z
N MET A 1 24.16 -7.43 29.88
CA MET A 1 23.10 -6.40 29.85
C MET A 1 23.48 -5.45 28.75
N ASP A 2 22.83 -5.57 27.61
CA ASP A 2 23.22 -4.85 26.41
C ASP A 2 22.69 -3.42 26.52
N ASN A 3 23.52 -2.52 27.05
CA ASN A 3 23.19 -1.13 27.40
C ASN A 3 22.86 -0.22 26.20
N ASN A 4 22.53 -0.78 25.03
CA ASN A 4 22.32 -0.01 23.79
C ASN A 4 20.97 -0.27 23.11
N ARG A 5 19.95 -0.71 23.85
CA ARG A 5 18.62 -0.98 23.27
C ARG A 5 17.83 0.29 22.97
N PHE A 6 18.05 1.38 23.70
CA PHE A 6 17.42 2.69 23.52
C PHE A 6 18.21 3.77 24.28
N ASP A 7 18.22 5.00 23.76
CA ASP A 7 18.78 6.18 24.42
C ASP A 7 17.64 6.92 25.14
N VAL A 8 17.78 7.09 26.45
CA VAL A 8 16.76 7.69 27.32
C VAL A 8 16.81 9.23 27.28
N ARG A 9 17.89 9.80 26.72
CA ARG A 9 18.07 11.26 26.55
C ARG A 9 17.36 11.79 25.32
N GLU A 10 17.10 10.95 24.31
CA GLU A 10 16.41 11.32 23.08
C GLU A 10 14.90 11.11 23.23
N ASP A 11 14.07 12.06 22.80
CA ASP A 11 12.60 11.87 22.81
C ASP A 11 12.11 11.24 21.51
N TYR A 12 11.95 9.92 21.51
CA TYR A 12 11.49 9.16 20.33
C TYR A 12 10.10 9.55 19.83
N TYR A 13 9.23 10.06 20.69
CA TYR A 13 7.92 10.56 20.28
C TYR A 13 8.06 11.83 19.43
N THR A 14 8.97 12.72 19.84
CA THR A 14 9.26 13.96 19.11
C THR A 14 10.00 13.70 17.79
N ILE A 15 10.92 12.73 17.77
CA ILE A 15 11.65 12.32 16.55
C ILE A 15 10.69 11.78 15.48
N LEU A 16 9.68 11.00 15.87
CA LEU A 16 8.65 10.49 14.96
C LEU A 16 7.50 11.48 14.71
N GLY A 17 7.45 12.60 15.45
CA GLY A 17 6.39 13.60 15.35
C GLY A 17 5.01 13.06 15.73
N ILE A 18 4.95 12.12 16.69
CA ILE A 18 3.72 11.45 17.12
C ILE A 18 3.44 11.70 18.61
N SER A 19 2.18 11.84 18.98
CA SER A 19 1.79 11.97 20.39
C SER A 19 1.92 10.63 21.12
N TYR A 20 2.02 10.65 22.45
CA TYR A 20 2.07 9.44 23.27
C TYR A 20 0.84 8.53 23.07
N GLU A 21 -0.34 9.14 22.90
CA GLU A 21 -1.60 8.43 22.66
C GLU A 21 -1.63 7.80 21.27
N ASP A 22 -1.22 8.55 20.25
CA ASP A 22 -1.18 8.07 18.87
C ASP A 22 -0.12 6.99 18.64
N ALA A 23 0.94 6.95 19.45
CA ALA A 23 1.95 5.90 19.39
C ALA A 23 1.41 4.52 19.78
N SER A 24 0.30 4.45 20.52
CA SER A 24 -0.38 3.19 20.84
C SER A 24 -1.14 2.61 19.65
N ASP A 25 -1.41 3.42 18.62
CA ASP A 25 -2.00 2.99 17.36
C ASP A 25 -0.90 2.63 16.35
N GLU A 26 -0.73 1.33 16.09
CA GLU A 26 0.28 0.80 15.16
C GLU A 26 0.16 1.39 13.75
N ALA A 27 -1.06 1.71 13.30
CA ALA A 27 -1.29 2.26 11.97
C ALA A 27 -0.74 3.69 11.85
N LYS A 28 -1.00 4.52 12.87
CA LYS A 28 -0.47 5.90 12.93
C LYS A 28 1.04 5.93 13.10
N LEU A 29 1.58 5.06 13.95
CA LEU A 29 3.04 4.91 14.14
C LEU A 29 3.76 4.51 12.84
N LYS A 30 3.19 3.56 12.09
CA LYS A 30 3.75 3.15 10.79
C LYS A 30 3.64 4.24 9.73
N GLN A 31 2.55 5.00 9.76
CA GLN A 31 2.33 6.12 8.82
C GLN A 31 3.34 7.25 9.03
N SER A 32 3.59 7.66 10.28
CA SER A 32 4.57 8.70 10.60
C SER A 32 5.99 8.26 10.24
N TYR A 33 6.38 7.02 10.57
CA TYR A 33 7.65 6.43 10.17
C TYR A 33 7.83 6.42 8.65
N HIS A 34 6.85 5.94 7.87
CA HIS A 34 6.94 5.93 6.41
C HIS A 34 7.07 7.33 5.80
N LYS A 35 6.41 8.33 6.38
CA LYS A 35 6.46 9.72 5.92
C LYS A 35 7.87 10.30 6.13
N LEU A 36 8.46 10.09 7.31
CA LEU A 36 9.81 10.57 7.65
C LEU A 36 10.90 9.79 6.90
N ALA A 37 10.79 8.46 6.81
CA ALA A 37 11.74 7.62 6.09
C ALA A 37 11.85 7.99 4.60
N LYS A 38 10.73 8.35 3.96
CA LYS A 38 10.72 8.82 2.55
C LYS A 38 11.32 10.21 2.36
N ALA A 39 11.28 11.05 3.38
CA ALA A 39 11.83 12.41 3.35
C ALA A 39 13.34 12.42 3.65
N LEU A 40 13.79 11.52 4.52
CA LEU A 40 15.18 11.41 4.99
C LEU A 40 15.98 10.30 4.28
N HIS A 41 15.44 9.73 3.21
CA HIS A 41 16.13 8.65 2.48
C HIS A 41 17.41 9.20 1.82
N PRO A 42 18.58 8.56 2.01
CA PRO A 42 19.87 9.08 1.54
C PRO A 42 19.96 9.24 0.01
N ASP A 43 19.14 8.48 -0.73
CA ASP A 43 18.98 8.60 -2.19
C ASP A 43 18.39 9.94 -2.65
N LYS A 44 17.62 10.63 -1.79
CA LYS A 44 16.94 11.90 -2.13
C LYS A 44 17.68 13.13 -1.66
N THR A 45 18.37 13.06 -0.54
CA THR A 45 19.08 14.20 0.06
C THR A 45 20.54 14.27 -0.37
N GLY A 46 21.10 13.22 -0.97
CA GLY A 46 22.48 13.22 -1.50
C GLY A 46 23.57 13.46 -0.44
N GLN A 47 23.19 13.48 0.84
CA GLN A 47 24.07 13.63 1.98
C GLN A 47 24.40 12.24 2.52
N SER A 48 25.70 11.96 2.74
CA SER A 48 26.17 10.69 3.31
C SER A 48 25.77 10.47 4.76
N ASP A 49 25.18 11.48 5.39
CA ASP A 49 24.78 11.45 6.79
C ASP A 49 23.49 10.65 6.95
N SER A 50 23.70 9.36 7.20
CA SER A 50 22.68 8.39 7.58
C SER A 50 22.18 8.56 9.03
N GLU A 51 22.76 9.48 9.80
CA GLU A 51 22.43 9.73 11.21
C GLU A 51 20.95 10.06 11.48
N PRO A 52 20.29 11.01 10.79
CA PRO A 52 18.87 11.30 11.03
C PRO A 52 17.96 10.12 10.65
N PHE A 53 18.33 9.34 9.62
CA PHE A 53 17.60 8.14 9.25
C PHE A 53 17.75 7.03 10.32
N LYS A 54 18.96 6.85 10.86
CA LYS A 54 19.22 5.91 11.96
C LYS A 54 18.42 6.27 13.21
N GLN A 55 18.32 7.55 13.56
CA GLN A 55 17.53 8.01 14.70
C GLN A 55 16.03 7.72 14.52
N VAL A 56 15.47 7.98 13.34
CA VAL A 56 14.06 7.67 13.03
C VAL A 56 13.79 6.16 13.05
N LEU A 57 14.73 5.35 12.53
CA LEU A 57 14.63 3.89 12.57
C LEU A 57 14.66 3.38 14.02
N LYS A 58 15.60 3.88 14.84
CA LYS A 58 15.73 3.52 16.25
C LYS A 58 14.48 3.90 17.05
N ALA A 59 13.93 5.09 16.81
CA ALA A 59 12.68 5.54 17.43
C ALA A 59 11.52 4.59 17.10
N TYR A 60 11.39 4.17 15.83
CA TYR A 60 10.33 3.25 15.41
C TYR A 60 10.48 1.87 16.04
N GLU A 61 11.71 1.33 16.13
CA GLU A 61 11.98 0.03 16.73
C GLU A 61 11.67 -0.03 18.23
N VAL A 62 11.88 1.08 18.94
CA VAL A 62 11.58 1.20 20.38
C VAL A 62 10.07 1.36 20.61
N LEU A 63 9.39 2.18 19.81
CA LEU A 63 7.96 2.47 20.00
C LEU A 63 7.01 1.41 19.45
N LYS A 64 7.44 0.58 18.47
CA LYS A 64 6.59 -0.46 17.85
C LYS A 64 6.21 -1.59 18.80
N ASP A 65 7.10 -1.93 19.74
CA ASP A 65 6.90 -3.04 20.68
C ASP A 65 6.41 -2.47 22.01
N ALA A 66 5.20 -2.86 22.42
CA ALA A 66 4.59 -2.38 23.66
C ALA A 66 5.46 -2.67 24.90
N THR A 67 6.23 -3.77 24.92
CA THR A 67 7.10 -4.13 26.04
C THR A 67 8.32 -3.22 26.10
N VAL A 68 8.94 -2.94 24.95
CA VAL A 68 10.12 -2.08 24.83
C VAL A 68 9.74 -0.62 25.06
N ARG A 69 8.59 -0.18 24.53
CA ARG A 69 8.02 1.15 24.78
C ARG A 69 7.81 1.39 26.27
N ARG A 70 7.19 0.43 26.98
CA ARG A 70 7.00 0.52 28.43
C ARG A 70 8.33 0.60 29.18
N ALA A 71 9.33 -0.16 28.75
CA ALA A 71 10.67 -0.11 29.35
C ALA A 71 11.34 1.26 29.14
N TYR A 72 11.24 1.82 27.93
CA TYR A 72 11.70 3.18 27.60
C TYR A 72 10.97 4.25 28.43
N ASP A 73 9.64 4.17 28.56
CA ASP A 73 8.85 5.11 29.35
C ASP A 73 9.16 5.06 30.85
N ASN A 74 9.45 3.86 31.36
CA ASN A 74 9.88 3.67 32.75
C ASN A 74 11.31 4.23 32.96
N ALA A 75 12.22 3.96 32.03
CA ALA A 75 13.58 4.46 32.09
C ALA A 75 13.61 6.01 32.02
N ARG A 76 12.83 6.60 31.11
CA ARG A 76 12.67 8.06 30.98
C ARG A 76 12.14 8.70 32.25
N ARG A 77 11.13 8.09 32.87
CA ARG A 77 10.60 8.56 34.17
C ARG A 77 11.63 8.43 35.29
N SER A 78 12.42 7.35 35.33
CA SER A 78 13.46 7.17 36.34
C SER A 78 14.60 8.18 36.21
N GLN A 79 14.96 8.58 34.99
CA GLN A 79 15.97 9.60 34.73
C GLN A 79 15.47 11.00 35.09
N GLN A 80 14.19 11.29 34.83
CA GLN A 80 13.53 12.52 35.29
C GLN A 80 13.43 12.59 36.83
N SER A 81 13.48 11.43 37.51
CA SER A 81 13.32 11.27 38.96
C SER A 81 14.64 11.17 39.72
N GLN A 82 15.78 11.53 39.12
CA GLN A 82 17.00 11.81 39.88
C GLN A 82 16.93 13.26 40.41
N PRO A 83 16.52 13.50 41.66
CA PRO A 83 16.81 14.78 42.29
C PRO A 83 18.33 14.88 42.38
N SER A 84 18.87 15.99 41.91
CA SER A 84 20.21 16.45 42.27
C SER A 84 20.30 16.46 43.80
N SER A 85 20.87 15.40 44.38
CA SER A 85 21.21 15.35 45.79
C SER A 85 22.39 16.29 46.01
N GLY A 86 22.09 17.53 46.43
CA GLY A 86 23.09 18.53 46.77
C GLY A 86 22.49 19.71 47.51
N ALA A 87 22.95 19.87 48.76
CA ALA A 87 22.72 20.97 49.70
C ALA A 87 21.40 20.94 50.51
N PHE A 88 21.32 20.02 51.47
CA PHE A 88 20.70 20.33 52.75
C PHE A 88 21.80 20.87 53.65
N GLU A 89 21.97 22.19 53.64
CA GLU A 89 22.90 22.89 54.55
C GLU A 89 22.08 23.36 55.76
N GLU A 90 22.23 22.60 56.84
CA GLU A 90 21.69 22.91 58.16
C GLU A 90 22.42 24.13 58.72
N ASN A 91 21.77 25.30 58.68
CA ASN A 91 22.16 26.45 59.48
C ASN A 91 20.90 27.04 60.14
N ASN A 92 20.84 26.89 61.46
CA ASN A 92 19.96 27.65 62.33
C ASN A 92 20.32 29.14 62.21
N ASP A 93 19.42 29.96 61.69
CA ASP A 93 19.29 31.33 62.20
C ASP A 93 17.88 31.87 61.99
N ALA A 94 17.43 32.58 63.02
CA ALA A 94 16.15 33.25 63.10
C ALA A 94 16.08 34.42 62.11
N THR A 95 14.85 34.76 61.71
CA THR A 95 14.29 36.13 61.55
C THR A 95 13.47 36.32 60.27
N ARG A 96 12.14 36.29 60.45
CA ARG A 96 11.07 37.14 59.86
C ARG A 96 11.13 37.55 58.37
N ARG A 97 9.97 37.34 57.71
CA ARG A 97 9.20 38.25 56.81
C ARG A 97 9.13 37.83 55.33
N ALA A 98 7.92 37.51 54.88
CA ALA A 98 7.50 37.38 53.46
C ALA A 98 7.13 38.79 52.88
N PRO A 99 6.60 38.96 51.63
CA PRO A 99 6.50 38.09 50.44
C PRO A 99 6.82 38.81 49.07
N GLY A 100 6.81 38.07 47.94
CA GLY A 100 6.66 38.61 46.57
C GLY A 100 6.90 37.54 45.50
N LYS A 101 5.89 36.84 44.95
CA LYS A 101 4.96 37.19 43.85
C LYS A 101 5.64 37.54 42.50
N ALA A 102 5.90 36.53 41.68
CA ALA A 102 5.89 36.62 40.21
C ALA A 102 6.10 35.23 39.59
N GLU A 103 5.05 34.42 39.44
CA GLU A 103 4.99 33.41 38.34
C GLU A 103 3.53 32.91 38.14
N THR A 104 2.54 33.76 38.46
CA THR A 104 1.10 33.44 38.42
C THR A 104 0.45 33.79 37.08
N ARG A 105 1.23 33.95 36.00
CA ARG A 105 0.68 34.42 34.71
C ARG A 105 0.66 33.40 33.59
N PHE A 106 1.47 32.34 33.64
CA PHE A 106 1.48 31.32 32.60
C PHE A 106 0.61 30.10 32.93
N GLN A 107 0.32 29.86 34.22
CA GLN A 107 -0.46 28.71 34.70
C GLN A 107 -2.00 28.88 34.64
N SER A 108 -2.52 30.03 34.17
CA SER A 108 -3.96 30.31 34.11
C SER A 108 -4.66 29.82 32.84
N PHE A 109 -3.95 29.22 31.88
CA PHE A 109 -4.53 28.82 30.59
C PHE A 109 -5.02 27.36 30.51
N PHE A 110 -4.58 26.43 31.39
CA PHE A 110 -4.91 25.00 31.24
C PHE A 110 -5.40 24.28 32.53
N LYS A 111 -6.03 25.00 33.46
CA LYS A 111 -6.93 24.40 34.47
C LYS A 111 -8.24 25.18 34.48
N PRO A 112 -9.37 24.53 34.17
CA PRO A 112 -10.11 23.86 35.23
C PRO A 112 -10.79 22.56 34.78
N HIS A 113 -10.67 21.50 35.57
CA HIS A 113 -11.75 20.64 36.07
C HIS A 113 -11.09 19.52 36.89
N PHE A 114 -11.49 19.39 38.15
CA PHE A 114 -11.05 18.38 39.14
C PHE A 114 -9.73 18.66 39.86
N ALA A 115 -9.77 19.68 40.70
CA ALA A 115 -9.00 19.71 41.94
C ALA A 115 -9.93 19.34 43.11
N SER A 116 -9.32 18.71 44.12
CA SER A 116 -9.72 18.69 45.54
C SER A 116 -10.67 17.59 46.02
N SER A 117 -10.14 16.65 46.80
CA SER A 117 -10.19 16.77 48.27
C SER A 117 -9.24 15.75 48.95
N LYS A 118 -8.52 16.21 49.97
CA LYS A 118 -8.00 15.37 51.06
C LYS A 118 -8.91 15.61 52.27
N PRO A 119 -9.08 14.61 53.15
CA PRO A 119 -9.02 14.90 54.58
C PRO A 119 -8.19 13.89 55.39
N THR A 120 -7.69 14.35 56.52
CA THR A 120 -6.88 13.65 57.53
C THR A 120 -7.71 13.10 58.70
N HIS A 121 -7.35 11.88 59.13
CA HIS A 121 -7.49 11.20 60.45
C HIS A 121 -8.86 10.97 61.12
N ALA A 122 -9.20 9.69 61.38
CA ALA A 122 -9.43 9.14 62.74
C ALA A 122 -9.75 7.62 62.73
N GLN A 123 -9.35 6.94 63.81
CA GLN A 123 -9.56 5.53 64.19
C GLN A 123 -10.99 4.99 64.03
N SER A 124 -11.13 3.72 63.65
CA SER A 124 -11.96 2.73 64.38
C SER A 124 -11.80 1.33 63.80
N ALA A 125 -11.78 0.34 64.69
CA ALA A 125 -11.70 -1.07 64.37
C ALA A 125 -12.90 -1.54 63.53
N ASN A 126 -12.62 -2.37 62.52
CA ASN A 126 -13.51 -3.45 62.09
C ASN A 126 -12.65 -4.55 61.47
N THR A 127 -12.62 -5.67 62.19
CA THR A 127 -12.42 -7.01 61.66
C THR A 127 -13.42 -7.25 60.52
N ALA A 128 -12.93 -7.59 59.33
CA ALA A 128 -13.42 -8.67 58.48
C ALA A 128 -12.62 -8.65 57.16
N ASP A 129 -12.06 -9.82 56.82
CA ASP A 129 -11.93 -10.35 55.45
C ASP A 129 -11.71 -9.41 54.26
N THR A 130 -10.45 -9.20 53.89
CA THR A 130 -10.10 -9.16 52.46
C THR A 130 -8.72 -9.75 52.27
N GLU A 131 -8.71 -10.93 51.66
CA GLU A 131 -7.54 -11.70 51.29
C GLU A 131 -6.63 -10.86 50.38
N ALA A 132 -5.68 -10.20 51.02
CA ALA A 132 -4.52 -9.64 50.35
C ALA A 132 -3.77 -10.81 49.72
N TRP A 133 -3.78 -10.89 48.39
CA TRP A 133 -2.87 -11.72 47.62
C TRP A 133 -1.44 -11.21 47.84
N HIS A 134 -0.84 -11.57 48.98
CA HIS A 134 0.59 -11.54 49.20
C HIS A 134 1.19 -12.64 48.32
N PHE A 135 1.55 -12.29 47.09
CA PHE A 135 2.43 -13.12 46.27
C PHE A 135 3.86 -12.96 46.82
N ASP A 136 4.15 -13.72 47.89
CA ASP A 136 5.51 -14.14 48.18
C ASP A 136 5.93 -15.04 47.02
N GLY A 137 6.55 -14.42 46.01
CA GLY A 137 7.18 -15.16 44.93
C GLY A 137 8.18 -16.13 45.55
N PRO A 138 8.09 -17.45 45.29
CA PRO A 138 9.03 -18.38 45.87
C PRO A 138 10.42 -18.02 45.35
N GLY A 139 11.26 -17.55 46.27
CA GLY A 139 12.71 -17.53 46.13
C GLY A 139 13.21 -18.97 46.04
N ASN A 140 12.99 -19.62 44.90
CA ASN A 140 13.64 -20.86 44.53
C ASN A 140 14.62 -20.55 43.40
N ARG A 141 15.90 -20.39 43.74
CA ARG A 141 17.03 -20.23 42.82
C ARG A 141 17.36 -21.51 42.03
N ASN A 142 16.46 -22.51 42.06
CA ASN A 142 16.62 -23.79 41.38
C ASN A 142 15.32 -24.11 40.61
N THR A 143 14.92 -23.27 39.65
CA THR A 143 14.23 -23.83 38.48
C THR A 143 15.27 -24.65 37.72
N PRO A 144 15.05 -25.93 37.42
CA PRO A 144 16.05 -26.72 36.70
C PRO A 144 16.26 -26.06 35.35
N MET A 145 17.48 -25.55 35.10
CA MET A 145 17.92 -24.90 33.85
C MET A 145 17.51 -25.67 32.56
N ILE A 146 17.15 -26.95 32.70
CA ILE A 146 16.70 -27.83 31.63
C ILE A 146 15.35 -27.39 31.02
N ILE A 147 14.38 -26.92 31.82
CA ILE A 147 13.03 -26.60 31.30
C ILE A 147 13.04 -25.29 30.49
N SER A 148 13.85 -24.30 30.88
CA SER A 148 13.97 -23.04 30.13
C SER A 148 14.64 -23.24 28.77
N ALA A 149 15.72 -24.03 28.73
CA ALA A 149 16.43 -24.32 27.48
C ALA A 149 15.57 -25.14 26.51
N ALA A 150 14.80 -26.12 27.02
CA ALA A 150 13.89 -26.89 26.19
C ALA A 150 12.78 -26.03 25.55
N VAL A 151 12.21 -25.09 26.31
CA VAL A 151 11.19 -24.17 25.80
C VAL A 151 11.76 -23.23 24.73
N GLU A 152 12.99 -22.74 24.90
CA GLU A 152 13.66 -21.90 23.90
C GLU A 152 14.01 -22.66 22.62
N LEU A 153 14.45 -23.91 22.74
CA LEU A 153 14.71 -24.78 21.59
C LEU A 153 13.41 -25.12 20.84
N LEU A 154 12.31 -25.38 21.56
CA LEU A 154 11.01 -25.61 20.95
C LEU A 154 10.47 -24.34 20.26
N ALA A 155 10.67 -23.15 20.84
CA ALA A 155 10.27 -21.89 20.24
C ALA A 155 11.06 -21.58 18.95
N SER A 156 12.38 -21.79 18.95
CA SER A 156 13.21 -21.63 17.75
C SER A 156 12.89 -22.69 16.69
N LEU A 157 12.62 -23.93 17.09
CA LEU A 157 12.15 -24.98 16.18
C LEU A 157 10.81 -24.60 15.53
N LEU A 158 9.85 -24.12 16.32
CA LEU A 158 8.55 -23.65 15.81
C LEU A 158 8.76 -22.49 14.83
N LEU A 159 9.61 -21.53 15.17
CA LEU A 159 9.94 -20.42 14.27
C LEU A 159 10.53 -20.93 12.95
N VAL A 160 11.46 -21.89 12.98
CA VAL A 160 12.02 -22.52 11.78
C VAL A 160 10.93 -23.21 10.97
N VAL A 161 10.06 -24.00 11.61
CA VAL A 161 8.95 -24.70 10.95
C VAL A 161 7.98 -23.72 10.29
N VAL A 162 7.59 -22.65 10.98
CA VAL A 162 6.72 -21.60 10.43
C VAL A 162 7.41 -20.90 9.26
N THR A 163 8.69 -20.58 9.39
CA THR A 163 9.47 -19.93 8.32
C THR A 163 9.53 -20.83 7.09
N LEU A 164 9.81 -22.13 7.26
CA LEU A 164 9.82 -23.09 6.16
C LEU A 164 8.43 -23.25 5.54
N ALA A 165 7.36 -23.26 6.34
CA ALA A 165 5.99 -23.30 5.83
C ALA A 165 5.64 -22.07 4.97
N ILE A 166 6.04 -20.87 5.42
CA ILE A 166 5.88 -19.63 4.66
C ILE A 166 6.65 -19.70 3.34
N TRP A 167 7.92 -20.13 3.36
CA TRP A 167 8.72 -20.27 2.14
C TRP A 167 8.10 -21.28 1.17
N ARG A 168 7.58 -22.41 1.65
CA ARG A 168 6.86 -23.37 0.80
C ARG A 168 5.59 -22.77 0.19
N LEU A 169 4.84 -22.00 0.97
CA LEU A 169 3.64 -21.30 0.48
C LEU A 169 4.00 -20.27 -0.59
N VAL A 170 5.05 -19.47 -0.38
CA VAL A 170 5.53 -18.47 -1.35
C VAL A 170 5.95 -19.14 -2.66
N ILE A 171 6.71 -20.25 -2.59
CA ILE A 171 7.13 -21.01 -3.78
C ILE A 171 5.90 -21.59 -4.50
N ALA A 172 4.94 -22.15 -3.77
CA ALA A 172 3.72 -22.69 -4.35
C ALA A 172 2.89 -21.62 -5.07
N ILE A 173 2.74 -20.43 -4.47
CA ILE A 173 2.04 -19.30 -5.08
C ILE A 173 2.78 -18.82 -6.34
N ALA A 174 4.11 -18.67 -6.26
CA ALA A 174 4.92 -18.26 -7.42
C ALA A 174 4.82 -19.25 -8.59
N ALA A 175 4.82 -20.56 -8.29
CA ALA A 175 4.61 -21.61 -9.27
C ALA A 175 3.19 -21.55 -9.88
N ALA A 176 2.15 -21.37 -9.05
CA ALA A 176 0.78 -21.25 -9.52
C ALA A 176 0.57 -20.03 -10.44
N VAL A 177 1.14 -18.88 -10.07
CA VAL A 177 1.09 -17.66 -10.91
C VAL A 177 1.82 -17.87 -12.24
N SER A 178 3.00 -18.52 -12.21
CA SER A 178 3.76 -18.83 -13.43
C SER A 178 3.01 -19.78 -14.36
N LEU A 179 2.31 -20.79 -13.80
CA LEU A 179 1.47 -21.70 -14.56
C LEU A 179 0.26 -20.98 -15.16
N LEU A 180 -0.42 -20.14 -14.38
CA LEU A 180 -1.57 -19.37 -14.85
C LEU A 180 -1.17 -18.42 -16.00
N ALA A 181 -0.06 -17.71 -15.86
CA ALA A 181 0.50 -16.87 -16.92
C ALA A 181 0.83 -17.68 -18.17
N SER A 182 1.45 -18.85 -18.02
CA SER A 182 1.76 -19.75 -19.14
C SER A 182 0.50 -20.22 -19.87
N VAL A 183 -0.54 -20.62 -19.13
CA VAL A 183 -1.82 -21.03 -19.71
C VAL A 183 -2.49 -19.87 -20.45
N ALA A 184 -2.45 -18.66 -19.89
CA ALA A 184 -2.99 -17.47 -20.55
C ALA A 184 -2.27 -17.14 -21.86
N VAL A 185 -0.93 -17.22 -21.89
CA VAL A 185 -0.13 -17.02 -23.11
C VAL A 185 -0.46 -18.08 -24.17
N LEU A 186 -0.61 -19.35 -23.77
CA LEU A 186 -0.99 -20.42 -24.70
C LEU A 186 -2.41 -20.23 -25.26
N ALA A 187 -3.36 -19.80 -24.43
CA ALA A 187 -4.71 -19.47 -24.87
C ALA A 187 -4.71 -18.31 -25.87
N PHE A 188 -3.94 -17.25 -25.58
CA PHE A 188 -3.76 -16.11 -26.49
C PHE A 188 -3.13 -16.53 -27.82
N MET A 189 -2.05 -17.31 -27.79
CA MET A 189 -1.41 -17.83 -29.00
C MET A 189 -2.36 -18.69 -29.84
N ARG A 190 -3.18 -19.55 -29.22
CA ARG A 190 -4.21 -20.33 -29.92
C ARG A 190 -5.27 -19.45 -30.57
N LEU A 191 -5.72 -18.39 -29.89
CA LEU A 191 -6.66 -17.43 -30.45
C LEU A 191 -6.08 -16.71 -31.66
N VAL A 192 -4.83 -16.23 -31.57
CA VAL A 192 -4.13 -15.57 -32.68
C VAL A 192 -4.02 -16.51 -33.89
N ILE A 193 -3.60 -17.76 -33.68
CA ILE A 193 -3.51 -18.76 -34.75
C ILE A 193 -4.89 -19.00 -35.38
N ALA A 194 -5.95 -19.14 -34.57
CA ALA A 194 -7.31 -19.32 -35.09
C ALA A 194 -7.77 -18.13 -35.94
N ILE A 195 -7.53 -16.89 -35.49
CA ILE A 195 -7.84 -15.67 -36.25
C ILE A 195 -7.07 -15.64 -37.57
N LEU A 196 -5.76 -15.95 -37.54
CA LEU A 196 -4.94 -15.99 -38.76
C LEU A 196 -5.46 -17.03 -39.76
N VAL A 197 -5.83 -18.23 -39.31
CA VAL A 197 -6.42 -19.26 -40.16
C VAL A 197 -7.72 -18.77 -40.78
N VAL A 198 -8.62 -18.15 -40.00
CA VAL A 198 -9.87 -17.58 -40.51
C VAL A 198 -9.59 -16.48 -41.55
N CYS A 199 -8.64 -15.58 -41.29
CA CYS A 199 -8.26 -14.54 -42.25
C CYS A 199 -7.72 -15.12 -43.56
N VAL A 200 -6.87 -16.15 -43.50
CA VAL A 200 -6.32 -16.82 -44.69
C VAL A 200 -7.42 -17.53 -45.47
N VAL A 201 -8.29 -18.30 -44.79
CA VAL A 201 -9.41 -18.99 -45.44
C VAL A 201 -10.38 -18.00 -46.07
N LEU A 202 -10.72 -16.92 -45.38
CA LEU A 202 -11.57 -15.86 -45.91
C LEU A 202 -10.91 -15.17 -47.11
N GLY A 203 -9.62 -14.88 -47.04
CA GLY A 203 -8.85 -14.30 -48.15
C GLY A 203 -8.84 -15.21 -49.39
N LEU A 204 -8.59 -16.51 -49.20
CA LEU A 204 -8.65 -17.50 -50.29
C LEU A 204 -10.06 -17.62 -50.87
N TYR A 205 -11.09 -17.65 -50.01
CA TYR A 205 -12.49 -17.67 -50.43
C TYR A 205 -12.83 -16.44 -51.28
N LEU A 206 -12.44 -15.24 -50.83
CA LEU A 206 -12.64 -14.00 -51.58
C LEU A 206 -11.89 -14.00 -52.91
N MET A 207 -10.65 -14.49 -52.95
CA MET A 207 -9.87 -14.62 -54.18
C MET A 207 -10.58 -15.53 -55.19
N VAL A 208 -11.06 -16.70 -54.75
CA VAL A 208 -11.80 -17.65 -55.59
C VAL A 208 -13.15 -17.06 -56.03
N ALA A 209 -13.89 -16.43 -55.13
CA ALA A 209 -15.17 -15.79 -55.44
C ALA A 209 -15.01 -14.69 -56.50
N MET A 210 -13.96 -13.87 -56.40
CA MET A 210 -13.64 -12.83 -57.39
C MET A 210 -13.25 -13.43 -58.74
N ALA A 211 -12.48 -14.52 -58.77
CA ALA A 211 -12.16 -15.23 -60.00
C ALA A 211 -13.42 -15.79 -60.68
N PHE A 212 -14.31 -16.43 -59.92
CA PHE A 212 -15.60 -16.92 -60.43
C PHE A 212 -16.48 -15.78 -60.96
N ALA A 213 -16.59 -14.67 -60.21
CA ALA A 213 -17.35 -13.50 -60.65
C ALA A 213 -16.77 -12.90 -61.95
N ALA A 214 -15.44 -12.89 -62.10
CA ALA A 214 -14.78 -12.45 -63.33
C ALA A 214 -15.05 -13.39 -64.51
N ILE A 215 -15.07 -14.71 -64.30
CA ILE A 215 -15.43 -15.69 -65.33
C ILE A 215 -16.88 -15.50 -65.77
N ILE A 216 -17.82 -15.38 -64.82
CA ILE A 216 -19.25 -15.16 -65.13
C ILE A 216 -19.43 -13.84 -65.89
N LYS A 217 -18.79 -12.74 -65.46
CA LYS A 217 -18.83 -11.45 -66.18
C LYS A 217 -18.16 -11.50 -67.55
N GLY A 218 -17.03 -12.20 -67.67
CA GLY A 218 -16.30 -12.39 -68.93
C GLY A 218 -17.08 -13.20 -69.97
N LEU A 219 -17.93 -14.12 -69.51
CA LEU A 219 -18.91 -14.81 -70.35
C LEU A 219 -20.12 -13.92 -70.72
N ALA A 220 -20.45 -12.93 -69.89
CA ALA A 220 -21.62 -12.06 -70.05
C ALA A 220 -21.37 -10.79 -70.89
N THR A 221 -20.16 -10.55 -71.40
CA THR A 221 -19.91 -9.49 -72.38
C THR A 221 -19.55 -10.06 -73.76
N PRO A 222 -20.50 -10.63 -74.53
CA PRO A 222 -20.41 -10.45 -75.97
C PRO A 222 -20.44 -8.95 -76.24
N ASP A 223 -19.54 -8.48 -77.09
CA ASP A 223 -19.41 -7.11 -77.58
C ASP A 223 -20.72 -6.63 -78.25
N THR A 224 -21.75 -6.35 -77.45
CA THR A 224 -23.05 -5.83 -77.89
C THR A 224 -22.90 -4.42 -78.47
N ALA A 225 -21.76 -3.76 -78.22
CA ALA A 225 -21.40 -2.47 -78.78
C ALA A 225 -21.04 -2.55 -80.27
N LYS A 226 -20.46 -3.65 -80.77
CA LYS A 226 -20.17 -3.82 -82.21
C LYS A 226 -21.42 -4.09 -83.07
N MET A 227 -22.44 -4.78 -82.56
CA MET A 227 -23.66 -5.09 -83.35
C MET A 227 -24.65 -3.92 -83.48
N ARG A 228 -24.58 -2.90 -82.62
CA ARG A 228 -25.59 -1.81 -82.60
C ARG A 228 -25.33 -0.71 -83.65
N LYS A 229 -24.11 -0.60 -84.17
CA LYS A 229 -23.71 0.43 -85.16
C LYS A 229 -24.34 0.26 -86.56
N PRO A 230 -24.42 -0.94 -87.17
CA PRO A 230 -25.03 -1.09 -88.50
C PRO A 230 -26.55 -0.82 -88.50
N PHE A 231 -27.28 -1.29 -87.49
CA PHE A 231 -28.74 -1.08 -87.39
C PHE A 231 -29.12 0.40 -87.30
N ARG A 232 -28.36 1.21 -86.56
CA ARG A 232 -28.65 2.64 -86.41
C ARG A 232 -28.48 3.42 -87.72
N ARG A 233 -27.58 2.96 -88.61
CA ARG A 233 -27.40 3.54 -89.94
C ARG A 233 -28.57 3.16 -90.87
N GLN A 234 -28.97 1.89 -90.86
CA GLN A 234 -30.10 1.42 -91.68
C GLN A 234 -31.43 2.07 -91.26
N TYR A 235 -31.71 2.18 -89.96
CA TYR A 235 -32.92 2.85 -89.47
C TYR A 235 -32.98 4.34 -89.86
N LYS A 236 -31.85 5.06 -89.79
CA LYS A 236 -31.77 6.46 -90.24
C LYS A 236 -31.98 6.58 -91.75
N ALA A 237 -31.45 5.65 -92.54
CA ALA A 237 -31.65 5.63 -93.99
C ALA A 237 -33.11 5.37 -94.36
N PHE A 238 -33.76 4.38 -93.72
CA PHE A 238 -35.18 4.09 -93.91
C PHE A 238 -36.07 5.30 -93.58
N LYS A 239 -35.82 5.95 -92.43
CA LYS A 239 -36.59 7.13 -92.00
C LYS A 239 -36.42 8.33 -92.96
N ARG A 240 -35.25 8.49 -93.58
CA ARG A 240 -35.04 9.50 -94.63
C ARG A 240 -35.85 9.18 -95.89
N LYS A 241 -35.89 7.91 -96.28
CA LYS A 241 -36.65 7.45 -97.45
C LYS A 241 -38.15 7.66 -97.29
N GLN A 242 -38.71 7.33 -96.12
CA GLN A 242 -40.11 7.63 -95.84
C GLN A 242 -40.44 9.12 -95.81
N ARG A 243 -39.54 9.96 -95.27
CA ARG A 243 -39.74 11.42 -95.31
C ARG A 243 -39.71 11.97 -96.73
N SER A 244 -38.85 11.44 -97.61
CA SER A 244 -38.84 11.85 -99.03
C SER A 244 -40.08 11.38 -99.80
N GLU A 245 -40.63 10.21 -99.46
CA GLU A 245 -41.86 9.70 -100.07
C GLU A 245 -43.09 10.50 -99.59
N GLN A 246 -43.18 10.80 -98.28
CA GLN A 246 -44.23 11.67 -97.74
C GLN A 246 -44.15 13.10 -98.29
N ALA A 247 -42.95 13.65 -98.49
CA ALA A 247 -42.79 14.98 -99.09
C ALA A 247 -43.16 15.03 -100.58
N ARG A 248 -43.04 13.92 -101.33
CA ARG A 248 -43.53 13.80 -102.71
C ARG A 248 -45.04 13.62 -102.81
N ALA A 249 -45.66 13.03 -101.79
CA ALA A 249 -47.09 12.77 -101.75
C ALA A 249 -47.91 13.95 -101.19
N ALA A 250 -47.26 15.03 -100.74
CA ALA A 250 -47.94 16.23 -100.28
C ALA A 250 -48.43 17.06 -101.49
N PRO A 251 -49.74 17.32 -101.63
CA PRO A 251 -50.26 18.17 -102.70
C PRO A 251 -49.80 19.62 -102.49
N THR A 252 -49.22 20.21 -103.52
CA THR A 252 -48.94 21.66 -103.57
C THR A 252 -50.27 22.40 -103.67
N SER A 253 -50.72 22.98 -102.57
CA SER A 253 -51.83 23.93 -102.53
C SER A 253 -51.41 25.30 -103.05
#